data_AF-A0A8B9WS41-F1
#
_entry.id   AF-A0A8B9WS41-F1
#
_cell.length_a   1.000
_cell.length_b   1.000
_cell.length_c   1.000
_cell.angle_alpha   90.00
_cell.angle_beta   90.00
_cell.angle_gamma   90.00
#
_symmetry.space_group_name_H-M   'P 1'
#
loop_
_entity.id
_entity.type
_entity.pdbx_description
1 polymer ?
#
loop_
_entity_poly.entity_id
_entity_poly.type
_entity_poly.pdbx_seq_one_letter_code
_entity_poly.pdbx_strand_id
1 'polypeptide(L)'
;MEAVLTEELDEEEQLVRRHRKEKKELQAKIQSMKNAVPRNDKKRRKQLTEDVAKLEAEMEQKQREELDQLKLTSKESKIDSVAVNISNLVLENQPLRISKAQKRRDKKLVYKMLLLCQCADLSINTKYWIILSVSEKTQLP
;
A
#
# COMPACT_ATOMS: atom_id res chain seq x y z
N MET A 1 -9.15 0.90 8.29
CA MET A 1 -8.59 -0.45 8.02
C MET A 1 -8.20 -0.65 6.53
N GLU A 2 -8.09 0.42 5.72
CA GLU A 2 -7.85 0.29 4.27
C GLU A 2 -6.39 0.59 3.87
N ALA A 3 -5.61 1.27 4.73
CA ALA A 3 -4.25 1.71 4.42
C ALA A 3 -3.15 0.63 4.56
N VAL A 4 -3.41 -0.46 5.29
CA VAL A 4 -2.40 -1.51 5.53
C VAL A 4 -2.28 -2.48 4.36
N LEU A 5 -3.36 -2.66 3.58
CA LEU A 5 -3.37 -3.54 2.41
C LEU A 5 -2.65 -2.93 1.20
N THR A 6 -2.59 -1.60 1.11
CA THR A 6 -1.93 -0.93 -0.01
C THR A 6 -0.40 -0.97 0.12
N GLU A 7 0.13 -0.95 1.35
CA GLU A 7 1.58 -0.98 1.59
C GLU A 7 2.18 -2.37 1.33
N GLU A 8 1.49 -3.47 1.69
CA GLU A 8 1.97 -4.83 1.41
C GLU A 8 2.03 -5.13 -0.11
N LEU A 9 1.06 -4.62 -0.89
CA LEU A 9 1.04 -4.78 -2.34
C LEU A 9 2.16 -3.98 -3.03
N ASP A 10 2.47 -2.79 -2.53
CA ASP A 10 3.56 -1.96 -3.05
C ASP A 10 4.93 -2.62 -2.82
N GLU A 11 5.14 -3.29 -1.69
CA GLU A 11 6.38 -4.02 -1.39
C GLU A 11 6.58 -5.26 -2.27
N GLU A 12 5.52 -6.07 -2.45
CA GLU A 12 5.55 -7.23 -3.33
C GLU A 12 5.75 -6.82 -4.80
N GLU A 13 5.07 -5.76 -5.27
CA GLU A 13 5.24 -5.27 -6.63
C GLU A 13 6.65 -4.70 -6.87
N GLN A 14 7.21 -3.97 -5.90
CA GLN A 14 8.59 -3.50 -5.97
C GLN A 14 9.60 -4.66 -5.97
N LEU A 15 9.34 -5.75 -5.24
CA LEU A 15 10.17 -6.93 -5.25
C LEU A 15 10.16 -7.62 -6.62
N VAL A 16 8.98 -7.81 -7.22
CA VAL A 16 8.85 -8.40 -8.56
C VAL A 16 9.54 -7.54 -9.63
N ARG A 17 9.47 -6.20 -9.51
CA ARG A 17 10.20 -5.28 -10.39
C ARG A 17 11.72 -5.43 -10.24
N ARG A 18 12.24 -5.69 -9.05
CA ARG A 18 13.66 -5.98 -8.80
C ARG A 18 14.06 -7.33 -9.39
N HIS A 19 13.30 -8.40 -9.13
CA HIS A 19 13.55 -9.74 -9.70
C HIS A 19 13.61 -9.73 -11.24
N ARG A 20 12.75 -8.92 -11.89
CA ARG A 20 12.79 -8.73 -13.35
C ARG A 20 14.08 -8.06 -13.84
N LYS A 21 14.64 -7.11 -13.08
CA LYS A 21 15.92 -6.46 -13.42
C LYS A 21 17.07 -7.44 -13.23
N GLU A 22 17.11 -8.13 -12.10
CA GLU A 22 18.14 -9.13 -11.79
C GLU A 22 18.16 -10.26 -12.81
N LYS A 23 16.99 -10.73 -13.27
CA LYS A 23 16.90 -11.74 -14.34
C LYS A 23 17.49 -11.24 -15.66
N LYS A 24 17.29 -9.97 -16.00
CA LYS A 24 17.89 -9.35 -17.21
C LYS A 24 19.41 -9.24 -17.07
N GLU A 25 19.90 -8.83 -15.91
CA GLU A 25 21.33 -8.75 -15.62
C GLU A 25 21.99 -10.13 -15.64
N LEU A 26 21.32 -11.16 -15.11
CA LEU A 26 21.80 -12.54 -15.17
C LEU A 26 21.92 -13.01 -16.62
N GLN A 27 20.91 -12.76 -17.45
CA GLN A 27 20.95 -13.13 -18.87
C GLN A 27 22.08 -12.39 -19.63
N ALA A 28 22.32 -11.11 -19.34
CA ALA A 28 23.45 -10.37 -19.89
C ALA A 28 24.80 -10.98 -19.46
N LYS A 29 24.92 -11.38 -18.18
CA LYS A 29 26.10 -12.06 -17.65
C LYS A 29 26.32 -13.42 -18.31
N ILE A 30 25.28 -14.24 -18.48
CA ILE A 30 25.32 -15.53 -19.17
C ILE A 30 25.79 -15.35 -20.61
N GLN A 31 25.25 -14.35 -21.33
CA GLN A 31 25.69 -14.06 -22.69
C GLN A 31 27.16 -13.66 -22.75
N SER A 32 27.62 -12.79 -21.86
CA SER A 32 29.03 -12.42 -21.75
C SER A 32 29.93 -13.64 -21.50
N MET A 33 29.55 -14.50 -20.54
CA MET A 33 30.30 -15.73 -20.23
C MET A 33 30.31 -16.70 -21.43
N LYS A 34 29.21 -16.80 -22.18
CA LYS A 34 29.13 -17.60 -23.42
C LYS A 34 30.01 -17.07 -24.54
N ASN A 35 30.18 -15.75 -24.63
CA ASN A 35 31.04 -15.11 -25.61
C ASN A 35 32.52 -15.21 -25.23
N ALA A 36 32.84 -15.21 -23.93
CA ALA A 36 34.20 -15.38 -23.42
C ALA A 36 34.76 -16.81 -23.59
N VAL A 37 33.88 -17.80 -23.83
CA VAL A 37 34.29 -19.19 -24.10
C VAL A 37 34.21 -19.47 -25.61
N PRO A 38 35.35 -19.65 -26.28
CA PRO A 38 35.39 -20.00 -27.70
C PRO A 38 34.63 -21.29 -28.00
N ARG A 39 33.96 -21.34 -29.16
CA ARG A 39 33.14 -22.50 -29.57
C ARG A 39 33.92 -23.82 -29.64
N ASN A 40 35.22 -23.77 -29.89
CA ASN A 40 36.08 -24.94 -30.06
C ASN A 40 36.45 -25.63 -28.73
N ASP A 41 36.37 -24.93 -27.60
CA ASP A 41 36.79 -25.47 -26.30
C ASP A 41 35.63 -26.21 -25.62
N LYS A 42 35.48 -27.49 -25.97
CA LYS A 42 34.39 -28.35 -25.49
C LYS A 42 34.40 -28.54 -23.96
N LYS A 43 35.58 -28.53 -23.33
CA LYS A 43 35.70 -28.71 -21.87
C LYS A 43 35.19 -27.46 -21.14
N ARG A 44 35.64 -26.27 -21.55
CA ARG A 44 35.19 -25.01 -20.95
C ARG A 44 33.70 -24.73 -21.22
N ARG A 45 33.17 -25.17 -22.36
CA ARG A 45 31.73 -25.04 -22.66
C ARG A 45 30.85 -25.89 -21.75
N LYS A 46 31.28 -27.10 -21.38
CA LYS A 46 30.57 -27.94 -20.41
C LYS A 46 30.54 -27.29 -19.03
N GLN A 47 31.71 -26.86 -18.55
CA GLN A 47 31.82 -26.14 -17.27
C GLN A 47 30.93 -24.91 -17.26
N LEU A 48 30.95 -24.13 -18.35
CA LEU A 48 30.10 -22.96 -18.46
C LEU A 48 28.61 -23.30 -18.37
N THR A 49 28.16 -24.38 -18.99
CA THR A 49 26.74 -24.79 -18.90
C THR A 49 26.37 -25.20 -17.48
N GLU A 50 27.24 -25.91 -16.78
CA GLU A 50 27.05 -26.30 -15.38
C GLU A 50 27.03 -25.06 -14.46
N ASP A 51 27.96 -24.13 -14.66
CA ASP A 51 28.03 -22.87 -13.91
C ASP A 51 26.80 -22.00 -14.16
N VAL A 52 26.32 -21.92 -15.41
CA VAL A 52 25.08 -21.20 -15.75
C VAL A 52 23.87 -21.85 -15.08
N ALA A 53 23.73 -23.17 -15.15
CA ALA A 53 22.62 -23.88 -14.51
C ALA A 53 22.63 -23.68 -12.98
N LYS A 54 23.81 -23.70 -12.37
CA LYS A 54 23.97 -23.42 -10.94
C LYS A 54 23.59 -21.98 -10.59
N LEU A 55 24.06 -21.00 -11.36
CA LEU A 55 23.73 -19.59 -11.15
C LEU A 55 22.24 -19.29 -11.34
N GLU A 56 21.58 -19.92 -12.31
CA GLU A 56 20.14 -19.80 -12.52
C GLU A 56 19.35 -20.43 -11.36
N ALA A 57 19.76 -21.61 -10.88
CA ALA A 57 19.13 -22.28 -9.75
C ALA A 57 19.28 -21.50 -8.44
N GLU A 58 20.48 -20.99 -8.14
CA GLU A 58 20.74 -20.17 -6.95
C GLU A 58 19.92 -18.88 -6.95
N MET A 59 19.81 -18.22 -8.12
CA MET A 59 19.01 -17.00 -8.25
C MET A 59 17.52 -17.28 -8.05
N GLU A 60 16.99 -18.33 -8.68
CA GLU A 60 15.58 -18.71 -8.53
C GLU A 60 15.26 -19.15 -7.09
N GLN A 61 16.15 -19.90 -6.46
CA GLN A 61 16.00 -20.31 -5.07
C GLN A 61 15.97 -19.09 -4.14
N LYS A 62 16.90 -18.15 -4.30
CA LYS A 62 16.92 -16.91 -3.51
C LYS A 62 15.63 -16.10 -3.69
N GLN A 63 15.15 -15.95 -4.92
CA GLN A 63 13.90 -15.22 -5.20
C GLN A 63 12.67 -15.90 -4.58
N ARG A 64 12.62 -17.24 -4.57
CA ARG A 64 11.57 -18.01 -3.89
C ARG A 64 11.63 -17.82 -2.38
N GLU A 65 12.82 -17.90 -1.79
CA GLU A 65 13.03 -17.68 -0.36
C GLU A 65 12.67 -16.26 0.05
N GLU A 66 13.01 -15.24 -0.74
CA GLU A 66 12.61 -13.84 -0.50
C GLU A 66 11.09 -13.65 -0.55
N LEU A 67 10.41 -14.28 -1.52
CA LEU A 67 8.95 -14.23 -1.60
C LEU A 67 8.28 -14.96 -0.43
N ASP A 68 8.81 -16.12 -0.04
CA ASP A 68 8.25 -16.88 1.07
C ASP A 68 8.55 -16.21 2.42
N GLN A 69 9.72 -15.58 2.58
CA GLN A 69 9.99 -14.69 3.70
C GLN A 69 9.01 -13.53 3.74
N LEU A 70 8.74 -12.83 2.63
CA LEU A 70 7.74 -11.76 2.59
C LEU A 70 6.33 -12.23 2.97
N LYS A 71 5.93 -13.45 2.55
CA LYS A 71 4.66 -14.05 2.96
C LYS A 71 4.64 -14.44 4.43
N LEU A 72 5.77 -14.88 4.98
CA LEU A 72 5.91 -15.24 6.39
C LEU A 72 5.95 -13.98 7.26
N THR A 73 6.72 -12.96 6.90
CA THR A 73 6.76 -11.68 7.60
C THR A 73 5.44 -10.94 7.51
N SER A 74 4.66 -11.03 6.43
CA SER A 74 3.27 -10.51 6.40
C SER A 74 2.33 -11.23 7.39
N LYS A 75 2.55 -12.53 7.62
CA LYS A 75 1.77 -13.32 8.60
C LYS A 75 2.23 -13.10 10.04
N GLU A 76 3.54 -13.00 10.25
CA GLU A 76 4.18 -12.84 11.55
C GLU A 76 4.10 -11.37 12.04
N SER A 77 4.20 -10.40 11.12
CA SER A 77 3.91 -8.99 11.39
C SER A 77 2.46 -8.75 11.77
N LYS A 78 1.50 -9.57 11.31
CA LYS A 78 0.11 -9.52 11.81
C LYS A 78 0.01 -9.94 13.27
N ILE A 79 0.81 -10.90 13.73
CA ILE A 79 0.75 -11.39 15.11
C ILE A 79 1.47 -10.40 16.04
N ASP A 80 2.65 -9.90 15.65
CA ASP A 80 3.39 -8.89 16.42
C ASP A 80 2.74 -7.50 16.35
N SER A 81 2.17 -7.09 15.22
CA SER A 81 1.40 -5.84 15.11
C SER A 81 0.12 -5.88 15.94
N VAL A 82 -0.55 -7.04 16.06
CA VAL A 82 -1.69 -7.18 16.98
C VAL A 82 -1.23 -7.05 18.44
N ALA A 83 -0.09 -7.65 18.83
CA ALA A 83 0.45 -7.52 20.18
C ALA A 83 0.92 -6.08 20.53
N VAL A 84 1.56 -5.40 19.58
CA VAL A 84 1.99 -4.00 19.70
C VAL A 84 0.78 -3.06 19.69
N ASN A 85 -0.24 -3.31 18.85
CA ASN A 85 -1.46 -2.49 18.83
C ASN A 85 -2.29 -2.64 20.10
N ILE A 86 -2.38 -3.84 20.69
CA ILE A 86 -3.05 -4.03 21.99
C ILE A 86 -2.30 -3.25 23.09
N SER A 87 -0.97 -3.25 23.06
CA SER A 87 -0.14 -2.51 24.01
C SER A 87 -0.24 -0.99 23.82
N ASN A 88 -0.35 -0.51 22.58
CA ASN A 88 -0.52 0.92 22.26
C ASN A 88 -1.93 1.44 22.54
N LEU A 89 -2.99 0.62 22.38
CA LEU A 89 -4.36 1.03 22.67
C LEU A 89 -4.58 1.33 24.17
N VAL A 90 -3.82 0.65 25.04
CA VAL A 90 -3.82 0.92 26.49
C VAL A 90 -3.10 2.23 26.82
N LEU A 91 -2.19 2.71 25.97
CA LEU A 91 -1.40 3.91 26.19
C LEU A 91 -1.95 5.18 25.50
N GLU A 92 -2.85 5.04 24.52
CA GLU A 92 -3.37 6.15 23.69
C GLU A 92 -4.51 6.98 24.32
N ASN A 93 -4.68 6.97 25.65
CA ASN A 93 -5.52 7.95 26.35
C ASN A 93 -4.81 9.32 26.55
N GLN A 94 -3.93 9.71 25.62
CA GLN A 94 -3.25 11.00 25.64
C GLN A 94 -3.58 11.81 24.38
N PRO A 95 -4.12 13.04 24.50
CA PRO A 95 -4.48 13.85 23.35
C PRO A 95 -3.25 14.19 22.51
N LEU A 96 -3.26 13.71 21.27
CA LEU A 96 -2.27 14.00 20.23
C LEU A 96 -1.99 15.51 20.16
N ARG A 97 -0.72 15.90 20.31
CA ARG A 97 -0.30 17.30 20.24
C ARG A 97 -0.34 17.79 18.78
N ILE A 98 -1.51 18.29 18.39
CA ILE A 98 -1.76 18.90 17.07
C ILE A 98 -0.82 20.10 16.86
N SER A 99 -0.10 20.10 15.72
CA SER A 99 0.75 21.22 15.30
C SER A 99 -0.05 22.52 15.13
N LYS A 100 0.55 23.67 15.47
CA LYS A 100 -0.07 25.01 15.29
C LYS A 100 -0.56 25.24 13.84
N ALA A 101 0.12 24.68 12.84
CA ALA A 101 -0.29 24.78 11.44
C ALA A 101 -1.54 23.93 11.12
N GLN A 102 -1.67 22.76 11.75
CA GLN A 102 -2.83 21.88 11.62
C GLN A 102 -4.06 22.52 12.27
N LYS A 103 -3.90 23.10 13.47
CA LYS A 103 -4.97 23.86 14.16
C LYS A 103 -5.52 25.02 13.33
N ARG A 104 -4.69 25.68 12.49
CA ARG A 104 -5.13 26.73 11.56
C ARG A 104 -5.98 26.18 10.41
N ARG A 105 -5.62 25.02 9.85
CA ARG A 105 -6.41 24.36 8.79
C ARG A 105 -7.73 23.84 9.34
N ASP A 106 -7.71 23.19 10.50
CA ASP A 106 -8.90 22.63 11.14
C ASP A 106 -9.89 23.73 11.50
N LYS A 107 -9.45 24.88 12.02
CA LYS A 107 -10.34 26.03 12.25
C LYS A 107 -11.00 26.53 10.97
N LYS A 108 -10.27 26.56 9.84
CA LYS A 108 -10.81 26.95 8.53
C LYS A 108 -11.82 25.92 8.01
N LEU A 109 -11.56 24.63 8.21
CA LEU A 109 -12.46 23.55 7.84
C LEU A 109 -13.72 23.54 8.72
N VAL A 110 -13.58 23.68 10.04
CA VAL A 110 -14.70 23.78 10.99
C VAL A 110 -15.59 24.98 10.66
N TYR A 111 -15.01 26.15 10.40
CA TYR A 111 -15.80 27.32 10.00
C TYR A 111 -16.54 27.10 8.68
N LYS A 112 -15.87 26.49 7.68
CA LYS A 112 -16.50 26.15 6.40
C LYS A 112 -17.63 25.13 6.57
N MET A 113 -17.43 24.10 7.39
CA MET A 113 -18.44 23.08 7.69
C MET A 113 -19.63 23.68 8.45
N LEU A 114 -19.39 24.55 9.43
CA LEU A 114 -20.45 25.24 10.17
C LEU A 114 -21.30 26.13 9.25
N LEU A 115 -20.66 26.86 8.33
CA LEU A 115 -21.36 27.71 7.36
C LEU A 115 -22.23 26.87 6.41
N LEU A 116 -21.71 25.73 5.94
CA LEU A 116 -22.47 24.80 5.09
C LEU A 116 -23.65 24.19 5.85
N CYS A 117 -23.49 23.88 7.13
CA CYS A 117 -24.57 23.38 7.98
C CYS A 117 -25.70 24.41 8.12
N GLN A 118 -25.37 25.67 8.44
CA GLN A 118 -26.38 26.74 8.55
C GLN A 118 -27.12 26.99 7.23
N CYS A 119 -26.44 26.90 6.07
CA CYS A 119 -27.09 27.01 4.77
C CYS A 119 -28.03 25.83 4.48
N ALA A 120 -27.69 24.61 4.92
CA ALA A 120 -28.54 23.44 4.76
C ALA A 120 -29.81 23.54 5.63
N ASP A 121 -29.67 23.99 6.88
CA ASP A 121 -30.78 24.15 7.82
C ASP A 121 -31.81 25.18 7.33
N LEU A 122 -31.36 26.31 6.77
CA LEU A 122 -32.26 27.30 6.16
C LEU A 122 -33.03 26.70 4.97
N SER A 123 -32.37 25.91 4.13
CA SER A 123 -32.98 25.28 2.96
C SER A 123 -34.04 24.24 3.34
N ILE A 124 -33.75 23.43 4.37
CA ILE A 124 -34.69 22.43 4.89
C ILE A 124 -35.89 23.12 5.54
N ASN A 125 -35.66 24.14 6.36
CA ASN A 125 -36.72 24.85 7.07
C ASN A 125 -37.67 25.58 6.09
N THR A 126 -37.14 26.18 5.03
CA THR A 126 -37.98 26.84 4.00
C THR A 126 -38.84 25.82 3.24
N LYS A 127 -38.29 24.64 2.92
CA LYS A 127 -39.06 23.57 2.26
C LYS A 127 -40.15 23.01 3.18
N TYR A 128 -39.83 22.79 4.45
CA TYR A 128 -40.81 22.34 5.45
C TYR A 128 -41.93 23.37 5.66
N TRP A 129 -41.59 24.67 5.72
CA TRP A 129 -42.59 25.74 5.87
C TRP A 129 -43.52 25.87 4.66
N ILE A 130 -43.01 25.70 3.44
CA ILE A 130 -43.84 25.66 2.22
C ILE A 130 -44.77 24.45 2.25
N ILE A 131 -44.28 23.26 2.63
CA ILE A 131 -45.09 22.04 2.71
C ILE A 131 -46.19 22.18 3.77
N LEU A 132 -45.86 22.70 4.96
CA LEU A 132 -46.84 22.97 6.03
C LEU A 132 -47.89 24.02 5.60
N SER A 133 -47.47 25.10 4.93
CA SER A 133 -48.38 26.14 4.44
C SER A 133 -49.35 25.64 3.35
N VAL A 134 -48.94 24.63 2.56
CA VAL A 134 -49.79 24.00 1.53
C VAL A 134 -50.77 23.01 2.18
N SER A 135 -50.34 22.31 3.23
CA SER A 135 -51.20 21.39 3.98
C SER A 135 -52.28 22.10 4.80
N GLU A 136 -52.01 23.29 5.33
CA GLU A 136 -52.97 24.04 6.15
C GLU A 136 -54.07 24.73 5.30
N LYS A 137 -53.81 24.97 4.01
CA LYS A 137 -54.81 25.53 3.06
C LYS A 137 -55.74 24.50 2.42
N THR A 138 -55.52 23.21 2.66
CA THR A 138 -56.35 22.12 2.11
C THR A 138 -57.36 21.57 3.12
N GLN A 139 -57.50 22.22 4.28
CA GLN A 139 -58.38 21.78 5.36
C GLN A 139 -59.18 22.95 5.95
N LEU A 140 -60.00 23.60 5.13
CA LEU A 140 -61.13 24.42 5.56
C LEU A 140 -62.37 23.97 4.76
N PRO A 141 -63.54 23.85 5.41
CA PRO A 141 -64.69 23.06 4.96
C PRO A 141 -65.39 23.58 3.69
#